data_AF-A0A924SB77-F1
#
_entry.id   AF-A0A924SB77-F1
#
_cell.length_a   1.000
_cell.length_b   1.000
_cell.length_c   1.000
_cell.angle_alpha   90.00
_cell.angle_beta   90.00
_cell.angle_gamma   90.00
#
_symmetry.space_group_name_H-M   'P 1'
#
loop_
_entity.id
_entity.type
_entity.pdbx_description
1 polymer ?
#
loop_
_entity_poly.entity_id
_entity_poly.type
_entity_poly.pdbx_seq_one_letter_code
_entity_poly.pdbx_strand_id
1 'polypeptide(L)' 'MAANLNTGFTTKQRSDIVAGLNKVLADSYALYLKTHGYHWNVRGPNFQALHVLLEGQYTEEWTALDAIAERIRA' A
#
# COMPACT_ATOMS: atom_id res chain seq x y z
N MET A 1 11.14 -3.94 26.70
CA MET A 1 10.88 -2.49 26.70
C MET A 1 11.21 -1.96 25.32
N ALA A 2 10.25 -1.35 24.62
CA ALA A 2 10.55 -0.67 23.36
C ALA A 2 11.48 0.52 23.67
N ALA A 3 12.57 0.66 22.91
CA ALA A 3 13.45 1.82 23.01
C ALA A 3 12.62 3.11 22.86
N ASN A 4 12.98 4.15 23.59
CA ASN A 4 12.36 5.47 23.43
C ASN A 4 12.69 6.02 22.04
N LEU A 5 11.85 5.69 21.06
CA LEU A 5 11.91 6.17 19.68
C LEU A 5 11.76 7.69 19.67
N ASN A 6 12.88 8.39 19.44
CA ASN A 6 12.93 9.85 19.36
C ASN A 6 12.73 10.30 17.91
N THR A 7 11.46 10.31 17.48
CA THR A 7 11.06 10.74 16.13
C THR A 7 10.66 12.22 16.08
N GLY A 8 10.88 12.99 17.16
CA GLY A 8 10.39 14.36 17.29
C GLY A 8 8.87 14.51 17.47
N PHE A 9 8.13 13.40 17.65
CA PHE A 9 6.68 13.40 17.83
C PHE A 9 6.28 12.93 19.23
N THR A 10 5.24 13.54 19.78
CA THR A 10 4.59 13.05 21.01
C THR A 10 3.95 11.69 20.76
N THR A 11 3.71 10.93 21.83
CA THR A 11 2.99 9.64 21.74
C THR A 11 1.60 9.80 21.13
N LYS A 12 0.88 10.90 21.43
CA LYS A 12 -0.42 11.17 20.82
C LYS A 12 -0.30 11.38 19.30
N GLN A 13 0.64 12.22 18.85
CA GLN A 13 0.86 12.45 17.42
C GLN A 13 1.21 11.14 16.68
N ARG A 14 2.07 10.30 17.28
CA ARG A 14 2.39 8.97 16.72
C ARG A 14 1.16 8.08 16.61
N SER A 15 0.32 8.03 17.65
CA SER A 15 -0.93 7.27 17.63
C SER A 15 -1.90 7.76 16.54
N ASP A 16 -2.04 9.08 16.39
CA ASP A 16 -2.92 9.67 15.37
C ASP A 16 -2.41 9.34 13.95
N ILE A 17 -1.09 9.42 13.73
CA ILE A 17 -0.43 9.05 12.46
C ILE A 17 -0.65 7.56 12.15
N VAL A 18 -0.42 6.67 13.13
CA VAL A 18 -0.64 5.23 12.97
C VAL A 18 -2.11 4.93 12.62
N ALA A 19 -3.06 5.60 13.26
CA ALA A 19 -4.47 5.45 12.92
C ALA A 19 -4.79 5.87 11.47
N GLY A 20 -4.15 6.93 10.98
CA GLY A 20 -4.25 7.35 9.58
C GLY A 20 -3.61 6.34 8.61
N LEU A 21 -2.39 5.90 8.90
CA LEU A 21 -1.66 4.94 8.06
C LEU A 21 -2.36 3.58 7.99
N ASN A 22 -3.02 3.12 9.04
CA ASN A 22 -3.83 1.90 8.98
C ASN A 22 -4.96 1.99 7.95
N LYS A 23 -5.60 3.15 7.80
CA LYS A 23 -6.62 3.37 6.76
C LYS A 23 -5.99 3.35 5.38
N VAL A 24 -4.87 4.05 5.21
CA VAL A 24 -4.12 4.06 3.94
C VAL A 24 -3.70 2.64 3.55
N LEU A 25 -3.18 1.84 4.49
CA LEU A 25 -2.80 0.46 4.24
C LEU A 25 -3.98 -0.39 3.76
N ALA A 26 -5.13 -0.26 4.41
CA ALA A 26 -6.34 -0.99 4.03
C ALA A 26 -6.82 -0.61 2.61
N ASP A 27 -6.87 0.68 2.31
CA ASP A 27 -7.27 1.17 0.99
C ASP A 27 -6.26 0.78 -0.09
N SER A 28 -4.96 0.83 0.21
CA SER A 28 -3.89 0.38 -0.69
C SER A 28 -3.99 -1.12 -0.98
N TYR A 29 -4.30 -1.96 0.01
CA TYR A 29 -4.52 -3.39 -0.23
C TYR A 29 -5.75 -3.63 -1.12
N ALA A 30 -6.83 -2.89 -0.89
CA ALA A 30 -8.02 -2.97 -1.71
C ALA A 30 -7.75 -2.54 -3.17
N LEU A 31 -6.92 -1.51 -3.37
CA LEU A 31 -6.48 -1.08 -4.69
C LEU A 31 -5.61 -2.16 -5.36
N TYR A 32 -4.58 -2.66 -4.66
CA TYR A 32 -3.72 -3.76 -5.12
C TYR A 32 -4.53 -4.95 -5.65
N LEU A 33 -5.47 -5.45 -4.84
CA LEU A 33 -6.29 -6.60 -5.24
C LEU A 33 -7.18 -6.30 -6.45
N LYS A 34 -7.71 -5.07 -6.57
CA LYS A 34 -8.49 -4.66 -7.73
C LYS A 34 -7.63 -4.55 -8.99
N THR A 35 -6.46 -3.92 -8.90
CA THR A 35 -5.51 -3.77 -10.01
C THR A 35 -5.08 -5.15 -10.51
N HIS A 36 -4.74 -6.06 -9.60
CA HIS A 36 -4.42 -7.45 -9.91
C HIS A 36 -5.62 -8.18 -10.55
N GLY A 37 -6.82 -7.98 -10.02
CA GLY A 37 -8.05 -8.50 -10.60
C GLY A 37 -8.28 -8.00 -12.03
N TYR A 38 -8.01 -6.73 -12.32
CA TYR A 38 -8.10 -6.19 -13.68
C TYR A 38 -7.04 -6.78 -14.60
N HIS A 39 -5.81 -6.97 -14.12
CA HIS A 39 -4.74 -7.62 -14.88
C HIS A 39 -5.19 -9.02 -15.37
N TRP A 40 -5.81 -9.82 -14.51
CA TRP A 40 -6.31 -11.15 -14.90
C TRP A 40 -7.52 -11.10 -15.84
N ASN A 41 -8.40 -10.11 -15.69
CA ASN A 41 -9.71 -10.12 -16.34
C ASN A 41 -9.83 -9.19 -17.55
N VAL A 42 -8.81 -8.39 -17.87
CA VAL A 42 -8.83 -7.50 -19.05
C VAL A 42 -8.94 -8.30 -20.35
N ARG A 43 -9.68 -7.76 -21.33
CA ARG A 43 -9.94 -8.36 -22.65
C ARG A 43 -10.05 -7.27 -23.72
N GLY A 44 -9.99 -7.67 -24.99
CA GLY A 44 -10.20 -6.79 -26.15
C GLY A 44 -8.92 -6.45 -26.92
N PRO A 45 -9.00 -5.57 -27.94
CA PRO A 45 -7.88 -5.30 -28.86
C PRO A 45 -6.60 -4.78 -28.18
N ASN A 46 -6.75 -4.15 -27.01
CA ASN A 46 -5.64 -3.59 -26.24
C ASN A 46 -5.17 -4.51 -25.10
N PHE A 47 -5.54 -5.80 -25.13
CA PHE A 47 -5.26 -6.76 -24.06
C PHE A 47 -3.80 -6.70 -23.58
N GLN A 48 -2.83 -6.88 -24.49
CA GLN A 48 -1.41 -6.97 -24.11
C GLN A 48 -0.92 -5.70 -23.40
N ALA A 49 -1.22 -4.53 -23.97
CA ALA A 49 -0.75 -3.26 -23.43
C ALA A 49 -1.32 -2.99 -22.03
N LEU A 50 -2.63 -3.24 -21.85
CA LEU A 50 -3.29 -3.06 -20.56
C LEU A 50 -2.87 -4.11 -19.54
N HIS A 51 -2.71 -5.37 -19.96
CA HIS A 51 -2.29 -6.47 -19.08
C HIS A 51 -0.90 -6.19 -18.47
N VAL A 52 0.06 -5.74 -19.28
CA VAL A 52 1.41 -5.36 -18.82
C VAL A 52 1.38 -4.09 -17.96
N LEU A 53 0.58 -3.09 -18.34
CA LEU A 53 0.42 -1.88 -17.53
C LEU A 53 -0.09 -2.20 -16.12
N LEU A 54 -1.14 -3.01 -16.02
CA LEU A 54 -1.75 -3.41 -14.74
C LEU A 54 -0.80 -4.28 -13.90
N GLU A 55 0.04 -5.09 -14.54
CA GLU A 55 1.12 -5.83 -13.86
C GLU A 55 2.14 -4.91 -13.20
N GLY A 56 2.62 -3.91 -13.95
CA GLY A 56 3.53 -2.90 -13.41
C GLY A 56 2.91 -2.19 -12.20
N GLN A 57 1.66 -1.75 -12.34
CA GLN A 57 0.95 -1.05 -11.26
C GLN A 57 0.79 -1.91 -10.00
N TYR A 58 0.28 -3.14 -10.09
CA TYR A 58 0.11 -3.93 -8.87
C TYR A 58 1.44 -4.31 -8.22
N THR A 59 2.53 -4.39 -9.01
CA THR A 59 3.87 -4.72 -8.48
C THR A 59 4.46 -3.54 -7.70
N GLU A 60 4.26 -2.31 -8.20
CA GLU A 60 4.60 -1.10 -7.46
C GLU A 60 3.74 -0.96 -6.19
N GLU A 61 2.43 -1.19 -6.30
CA GLU A 61 1.51 -1.18 -5.16
C GLU A 61 1.93 -2.21 -4.10
N TRP A 62 2.31 -3.44 -4.50
CA TRP A 62 2.82 -4.46 -3.59
C TRP A 62 4.02 -3.98 -2.76
N THR A 63 4.96 -3.30 -3.41
CA THR A 63 6.14 -2.75 -2.73
C THR A 63 5.74 -1.62 -1.75
N ALA A 64 4.76 -0.80 -2.12
CA ALA A 64 4.27 0.28 -1.26
C ALA A 64 3.56 -0.24 0.01
N LEU A 65 2.87 -1.38 -0.07
CA LEU A 65 2.19 -1.98 1.09
C LEU A 65 3.17 -2.28 2.22
N ASP A 66 4.34 -2.83 1.90
CA ASP A 66 5.38 -3.14 2.87
C ASP A 66 5.91 -1.87 3.56
N ALA A 67 6.26 -0.85 2.78
CA ALA A 67 6.74 0.43 3.31
C ALA A 67 5.72 1.09 4.27
N ILE A 68 4.42 1.04 3.94
CA ILE A 68 3.36 1.56 4.81
C ILE A 68 3.25 0.72 6.09
N ALA A 69 3.27 -0.61 5.97
CA ALA A 69 3.16 -1.53 7.10
C ALA A 69 4.34 -1.40 8.07
N GLU A 70 5.56 -1.31 7.55
CA GLU A 70 6.76 -1.07 8.36
C GLU A 70 6.69 0.28 9.07
N ARG A 71 6.18 1.32 8.39
CA ARG A 71 6.03 2.65 8.99
C ARG A 71 5.02 2.69 10.13
N ILE A 72 3.98 1.86 10.10
CA ILE A 72 3.03 1.71 11.20
C ILE A 72 3.71 1.11 12.45
N ARG A 73 4.73 0.27 12.27
CA ARG A 73 5.45 -0.41 13.36
C ARG A 73 6.63 0.36 13.93
N ALA A 74 7.17 1.32 13.17
CA ALA A 74 8.32 2.15 13.54
C ALA A 74 8.00 3.18 14.63
#